data_AF-K1ZW86-F1
#
_entry.id   AF-K1ZW86-F1
#
_cell.length_a   1.000
_cell.length_b   1.000
_cell.length_c   1.000
_cell.angle_alpha   90.00
_cell.angle_beta   90.00
_cell.angle_gamma   90.00
#
_symmetry.space_group_name_H-M   'P 1'
#
loop_
_entity.id
_entity.type
_entity.pdbx_description
1 polymer ?
#
loop_
_entity_poly.entity_id
_entity_poly.type
_entity_poly.pdbx_seq_one_letter_code
_entity_poly.pdbx_strand_id
1 'polypeptide(L)'
;MWEQDFGAWEDTPFSDLPDLGPLSAADLAGHRPPQGESFLDVYERVTPALQELAADGGKVAIVAHAGVIRAALGLALGHAAQGLAFQIAPLSLTSLIALPGGVWSISGVNRMRR
;
A
#
# COMPACT_ATOMS: atom_id res chain seq x y z
N MET A 1 0.19 9.20 7.19
CA MET A 1 -0.56 7.99 6.79
C MET A 1 -0.08 6.85 7.64
N TRP A 2 -0.97 6.17 8.35
CA TRP A 2 -0.62 5.04 9.22
C TRP A 2 -0.60 3.73 8.45
N GLU A 3 0.10 2.73 8.97
CA GLU A 3 0.07 1.35 8.45
C GLU A 3 -1.34 0.73 8.58
N GLN A 4 -1.58 -0.40 7.91
CA GLN A 4 -2.76 -1.24 8.12
C GLN A 4 -2.93 -1.58 9.59
N ASP A 5 -4.12 -1.40 10.13
CA ASP A 5 -4.49 -1.87 11.46
C ASP A 5 -4.66 -3.40 11.43
N PHE A 6 -3.81 -4.15 12.13
CA PHE A 6 -3.95 -5.61 12.22
C PHE A 6 -4.93 -6.06 13.31
N GLY A 7 -5.53 -5.14 14.06
CA GLY A 7 -6.56 -5.40 15.06
C GLY A 7 -6.10 -6.42 16.10
N ALA A 8 -6.89 -7.49 16.28
CA ALA A 8 -6.58 -8.56 17.22
C ALA A 8 -5.32 -9.38 16.86
N TRP A 9 -4.70 -9.15 15.71
CA TRP A 9 -3.43 -9.76 15.32
C TRP A 9 -2.20 -8.89 15.62
N GLU A 10 -2.40 -7.63 16.04
CA GLU A 10 -1.29 -6.79 16.50
C GLU A 10 -0.51 -7.48 17.64
N ASP A 11 0.81 -7.29 17.63
CA ASP A 11 1.77 -7.91 18.57
C ASP A 11 1.70 -9.46 18.67
N THR A 12 0.97 -10.13 17.77
CA THR A 12 0.89 -11.58 17.73
C THR A 12 2.02 -12.14 16.87
N PRO A 13 2.82 -13.10 17.36
CA PRO A 13 3.85 -13.75 16.56
C PRO A 13 3.23 -14.41 15.32
N PHE A 14 3.94 -14.34 14.18
CA PHE A 14 3.45 -14.94 12.93
C PHE A 14 3.12 -16.44 13.06
N SER A 15 3.85 -17.18 13.92
CA SER A 15 3.59 -18.61 14.19
C SER A 15 2.23 -18.89 14.83
N ASP A 16 1.64 -17.89 15.46
CA ASP A 16 0.43 -18.01 16.26
C ASP A 16 -0.80 -17.46 15.51
N LEU A 17 -0.58 -16.87 14.32
CA LEU A 17 -1.64 -16.42 13.43
C LEU A 17 -2.32 -17.62 12.76
N PRO A 18 -3.63 -17.52 12.46
CA PRO A 18 -4.35 -18.58 11.75
C PRO A 18 -3.79 -18.77 10.34
N ASP A 19 -3.65 -20.02 9.91
CA ASP A 19 -3.39 -20.33 8.51
C ASP A 19 -4.66 -20.05 7.69
N LEU A 20 -4.59 -19.02 6.85
CA LEU A 20 -5.69 -18.64 5.95
C LEU A 20 -5.83 -19.59 4.75
N GLY A 21 -4.85 -20.46 4.54
CA GLY A 21 -4.72 -21.25 3.33
C GLY A 21 -4.37 -20.40 2.10
N PRO A 22 -4.45 -20.98 0.89
CA PRO A 22 -4.20 -20.24 -0.33
C PRO A 22 -5.32 -19.23 -0.60
N LEU A 23 -4.97 -17.96 -0.75
CA LEU A 23 -5.88 -16.89 -1.16
C LEU A 23 -5.46 -16.34 -2.53
N SER A 24 -6.44 -15.96 -3.34
CA SER A 24 -6.16 -15.13 -4.51
C SER A 24 -5.69 -13.74 -4.07
N ALA A 25 -5.04 -12.98 -4.96
CA ALA A 25 -4.63 -11.61 -4.62
C ALA A 25 -5.82 -10.70 -4.25
N ALA A 26 -7.00 -10.94 -4.85
CA ALA A 26 -8.21 -10.20 -4.53
C ALA A 26 -8.77 -10.58 -3.16
N ASP A 27 -8.83 -11.88 -2.84
CA ASP A 27 -9.31 -12.36 -1.54
C ASP A 27 -8.37 -11.95 -0.41
N LEU A 28 -7.05 -11.99 -0.66
CA LEU A 28 -6.05 -11.49 0.29
C LEU A 28 -6.20 -9.98 0.51
N ALA A 29 -6.44 -9.21 -0.56
CA ALA A 29 -6.65 -7.77 -0.43
C ALA A 29 -7.90 -7.42 0.40
N GLY A 30 -8.97 -8.20 0.25
CA GLY A 30 -10.22 -8.04 0.98
C GLY A 30 -10.24 -8.70 2.37
N HIS A 31 -9.24 -9.52 2.70
CA HIS A 31 -9.18 -10.17 4.00
C HIS A 31 -8.98 -9.13 5.11
N ARG A 32 -9.82 -9.20 6.15
CA ARG A 32 -9.78 -8.31 7.30
C ARG A 32 -9.45 -9.11 8.56
N PRO A 33 -8.32 -8.84 9.23
CA PRO A 33 -8.06 -9.35 10.57
C PRO A 33 -9.21 -8.98 11.53
N PRO A 34 -9.50 -9.77 12.57
CA PRO A 34 -10.56 -9.43 13.51
C PRO A 34 -10.30 -8.05 14.14
N GLN A 35 -11.28 -7.15 14.06
CA GLN A 35 -11.18 -5.76 14.56
C GLN A 35 -10.12 -4.88 13.86
N GLY A 36 -9.56 -5.31 12.72
CA GLY A 36 -8.57 -4.54 11.97
C GLY A 36 -9.09 -3.99 10.63
N GLU A 37 -8.15 -3.56 9.79
CA GLU A 37 -8.34 -3.12 8.41
C GLU A 37 -7.97 -4.24 7.43
N SER A 38 -8.66 -4.30 6.29
CA SER A 38 -8.19 -5.01 5.10
C SER A 38 -7.23 -4.13 4.30
N PHE A 39 -6.49 -4.72 3.36
CA PHE A 39 -5.67 -3.92 2.46
C PHE A 39 -6.51 -3.02 1.53
N LEU A 40 -7.74 -3.42 1.20
CA LEU A 40 -8.69 -2.56 0.50
C LEU A 40 -9.08 -1.32 1.32
N ASP A 41 -9.26 -1.46 2.63
CA ASP A 41 -9.55 -0.30 3.51
C ASP A 41 -8.37 0.69 3.51
N VAL A 42 -7.13 0.17 3.57
CA VAL A 42 -5.91 0.99 3.44
C VAL A 42 -5.87 1.71 2.09
N TYR A 43 -6.16 0.98 1.00
CA TYR A 43 -6.22 1.55 -0.35
C TYR A 43 -7.26 2.68 -0.46
N GLU A 44 -8.45 2.48 0.10
CA GLU A 44 -9.55 3.45 0.08
C GLU A 44 -9.20 4.73 0.84
N ARG A 45 -8.53 4.65 2.01
CA ARG A 45 -8.13 5.86 2.77
C ARG A 45 -6.87 6.54 2.23
N VAL A 46 -5.97 5.82 1.57
CA VAL A 46 -4.71 6.38 1.05
C VAL A 46 -4.92 7.10 -0.28
N THR A 47 -5.77 6.54 -1.15
CA THR A 47 -5.94 7.02 -2.54
C THR A 47 -6.36 8.50 -2.62
N PRO A 48 -7.40 8.98 -1.90
CA PRO A 48 -7.82 10.38 -1.97
C PRO A 48 -6.71 11.35 -1.56
N ALA A 49 -5.99 11.04 -0.48
CA ALA A 49 -4.90 11.88 0.00
C ALA A 49 -3.72 11.94 -1.00
N LEU A 50 -3.43 10.86 -1.73
CA LEU A 50 -2.43 10.89 -2.81
C LEU A 50 -2.89 11.72 -4.02
N GLN A 51 -4.17 11.64 -4.37
CA GLN A 51 -4.76 12.41 -5.46
C GLN A 51 -4.77 13.92 -5.14
N GLU A 52 -5.09 14.29 -3.91
CA GLU A 52 -5.03 15.67 -3.42
C GLU A 52 -3.60 16.23 -3.51
N LEU A 53 -2.60 15.50 -2.97
CA LEU A 53 -1.20 15.88 -3.06
C LEU A 53 -0.70 15.99 -4.50
N ALA A 54 -1.20 15.13 -5.40
CA ALA A 54 -0.86 15.20 -6.82
C ALA A 54 -1.49 16.41 -7.52
N ALA A 55 -2.69 16.83 -7.10
CA ALA A 55 -3.38 17.99 -7.65
C ALA A 55 -2.68 19.31 -7.28
N ASP A 56 -2.10 19.40 -6.08
CA ASP A 56 -1.27 20.54 -5.66
C ASP A 56 0.02 20.67 -6.50
N GLY A 57 0.48 19.55 -7.07
CA GLY A 57 1.64 19.48 -7.95
C GLY A 57 2.98 19.59 -7.22
N GLY A 58 4.05 19.70 -8.00
CA GLY A 58 5.42 19.75 -7.48
C GLY A 58 5.96 18.39 -7.04
N LYS A 59 6.94 18.42 -6.11
CA LYS A 59 7.61 17.21 -5.60
C LYS A 59 7.32 17.05 -4.12
N VAL A 60 6.58 15.99 -3.78
CA VAL A 60 6.21 15.65 -2.40
C VAL A 60 7.01 14.42 -1.96
N ALA A 61 7.57 14.48 -0.75
CA ALA A 61 8.15 13.33 -0.08
C ALA A 61 7.18 12.83 0.99
N ILE A 62 6.80 11.55 0.92
CA ILE A 62 5.89 10.91 1.87
C ILE A 62 6.69 9.85 2.63
N VAL A 63 6.70 9.92 3.95
CA VAL A 63 7.24 8.88 4.83
C VAL A 63 6.05 8.04 5.31
N ALA A 64 6.06 6.75 4.96
CA ALA A 64 4.97 5.85 5.24
C ALA A 64 5.47 4.40 5.35
N HIS A 65 4.55 3.48 5.67
CA HIS A 65 4.83 2.07 5.82
C HIS A 65 4.53 1.27 4.54
N ALA A 66 4.78 -0.04 4.58
CA ALA A 66 4.74 -0.89 3.40
C ALA A 66 3.32 -1.02 2.84
N GLY A 67 2.28 -1.13 3.67
CA GLY A 67 0.89 -1.20 3.20
C GLY A 67 0.46 0.06 2.44
N VAL A 68 0.83 1.24 2.95
CA VAL A 68 0.57 2.53 2.28
C VAL A 68 1.29 2.63 0.92
N ILE A 69 2.56 2.22 0.86
CA ILE A 69 3.33 2.26 -0.39
C ILE A 69 2.74 1.27 -1.42
N ARG A 70 2.32 0.08 -0.98
CA ARG A 70 1.63 -0.90 -1.83
C ARG A 70 0.29 -0.37 -2.33
N ALA A 71 -0.49 0.32 -1.50
CA ALA A 71 -1.73 0.98 -1.92
C ALA A 71 -1.46 2.03 -3.01
N ALA A 72 -0.41 2.84 -2.86
CA ALA A 72 0.01 3.81 -3.88
C ALA A 72 0.41 3.14 -5.21
N LEU A 73 1.08 1.99 -5.15
CA LEU A 73 1.42 1.19 -6.34
C LEU A 73 0.16 0.57 -6.98
N GLY A 74 -0.78 0.09 -6.18
CA GLY A 74 -2.08 -0.40 -6.65
C GLY A 74 -2.87 0.69 -7.38
N LEU A 75 -2.87 1.92 -6.86
CA LEU A 75 -3.45 3.10 -7.52
C LEU A 75 -2.77 3.33 -8.87
N ALA A 76 -1.44 3.29 -8.91
CA ALA A 76 -0.70 3.54 -10.13
C ALA A 76 -0.91 2.47 -11.22
N LEU A 77 -1.20 1.23 -10.82
CA LEU A 77 -1.53 0.12 -11.73
C LEU A 77 -3.03 0.01 -12.04
N GLY A 78 -3.87 0.83 -11.40
CA GLY A 78 -5.33 0.83 -11.58
C GLY A 78 -6.08 -0.29 -10.86
N HIS A 79 -5.40 -1.13 -10.06
CA HIS A 79 -6.01 -2.21 -9.30
C HIS A 79 -5.32 -2.37 -7.94
N ALA A 80 -6.06 -2.16 -6.85
CA ALA A 80 -5.54 -2.23 -5.48
C ALA A 80 -4.69 -3.50 -5.24
N ALA A 81 -5.27 -4.68 -5.48
CA ALA A 81 -4.63 -5.97 -5.23
C ALA A 81 -3.27 -6.17 -5.92
N GLN A 82 -3.01 -5.51 -7.06
CA GLN A 82 -1.71 -5.59 -7.74
C GLN A 82 -0.58 -4.96 -6.92
N GLY A 83 -0.90 -4.02 -6.02
CA GLY A 83 0.04 -3.44 -5.08
C GLY A 83 0.65 -4.46 -4.11
N LEU A 84 -0.08 -5.54 -3.77
CA LEU A 84 0.41 -6.58 -2.85
C LEU A 84 1.57 -7.40 -3.44
N ALA A 85 1.76 -7.38 -4.76
CA ALA A 85 2.86 -8.10 -5.43
C ALA A 85 4.25 -7.48 -5.14
N PHE A 86 4.31 -6.28 -4.54
CA PHE A 86 5.57 -5.58 -4.31
C PHE A 86 6.15 -5.85 -2.92
N GLN A 87 7.44 -6.18 -2.91
CA GLN A 87 8.27 -6.11 -1.72
C GLN A 87 8.73 -4.67 -1.48
N ILE A 88 8.61 -4.21 -0.23
CA ILE A 88 9.02 -2.86 0.20
C ILE A 88 9.95 -3.03 1.39
N ALA A 89 11.25 -2.76 1.18
CA ALA A 89 12.22 -2.83 2.25
C ALA A 89 12.15 -1.57 3.14
N PRO A 90 12.48 -1.69 4.44
CA PRO A 90 12.61 -0.53 5.31
C PRO A 90 13.57 0.51 4.73
N LEU A 91 13.19 1.80 4.83
CA LEU A 91 13.96 2.95 4.32
C LEU A 91 14.23 2.95 2.80
N SER A 92 13.55 2.09 2.04
CA SER A 92 13.60 2.12 0.58
C SER A 92 12.82 3.32 0.01
N LEU A 93 13.16 3.70 -1.22
CA LEU A 93 12.46 4.74 -1.97
C LEU A 93 11.64 4.14 -3.12
N THR A 94 10.35 4.45 -3.13
CA THR A 94 9.45 4.26 -4.28
C THR A 94 9.06 5.64 -4.81
N SER A 95 8.99 5.79 -6.13
CA SER A 95 8.72 7.07 -6.80
C SER A 95 7.63 6.92 -7.84
N LEU A 96 6.60 7.74 -7.71
CA LEU A 96 5.46 7.83 -8.62
C LEU A 96 5.43 9.24 -9.25
N ILE A 97 4.95 9.32 -10.48
CA ILE A 97 4.72 10.57 -11.20
C ILE A 97 3.24 10.62 -11.54
N ALA A 98 2.52 11.62 -11.01
CA ALA A 98 1.17 11.92 -11.45
C ALA A 98 1.23 12.66 -12.79
N LEU A 99 0.45 12.19 -13.77
CA LEU A 99 0.35 12.72 -15.11
C LEU A 99 -1.04 13.35 -15.32
N PRO A 100 -1.20 14.24 -16.32
CA PRO A 100 -2.51 14.77 -16.70
C PRO A 100 -3.54 13.65 -16.94
N GLY A 101 -4.80 13.90 -16.57
CA GLY A 101 -5.88 12.93 -16.76
C GLY A 101 -5.95 11.83 -15.70
N GLY A 102 -5.28 11.98 -14.56
CA GLY A 102 -5.35 11.03 -13.44
C GLY A 102 -4.52 9.76 -13.65
N VAL A 103 -3.64 9.76 -14.66
CA VAL A 103 -2.73 8.65 -14.96
C VAL A 103 -1.50 8.75 -14.05
N TRP A 104 -0.94 7.60 -13.69
CA TRP A 104 0.26 7.51 -12.87
C TRP A 104 1.36 6.75 -13.60
N SER A 105 2.61 7.13 -13.34
CA SER A 105 3.79 6.41 -13.81
C SER A 105 4.67 6.01 -12.63
N ILE A 106 5.10 4.74 -12.61
CA ILE A 106 6.01 4.22 -11.60
C ILE A 106 7.45 4.42 -12.10
N SER A 107 8.17 5.40 -11.55
CA SER A 107 9.53 5.73 -11.98
C SER A 107 10.62 5.00 -11.21
N GLY A 108 10.27 4.33 -10.11
CA GLY A 108 11.15 3.47 -9.34
C GLY A 108 10.43 2.82 -8.18
N VAL A 109 10.82 1.59 -7.83
CA VAL A 109 10.24 0.84 -6.71
C VAL A 109 11.35 0.27 -5.84
N ASN A 110 11.17 0.33 -4.52
CA ASN A 110 12.01 -0.34 -3.52
C ASN A 110 13.52 -0.09 -3.73
N ARG A 111 13.91 1.15 -4.05
CA ARG A 111 15.31 1.52 -4.28
C ARG A 111 16.01 1.82 -2.95
N MET A 112 17.07 1.07 -2.66
CA MET A 112 17.96 1.37 -1.54
C MET A 112 19.02 2.37 -1.98
N ARG A 113 19.36 3.35 -1.13
CA ARG A 113 20.59 4.11 -1.32
C ARG A 113 21.76 3.22 -0.96
N ARG A 114 22.70 3.07 -1.89
CA ARG A 114 24.03 2.49 -1.63
C ARG A 114 24.97 3.57 -1.12
#